data_AF-A0A5D4T9S8-F1
#
_entry.id   AF-A0A5D4T9S8-F1
#
_cell.length_a   1.000
_cell.length_b   1.000
_cell.length_c   1.000
_cell.angle_alpha   90.00
_cell.angle_beta   90.00
_cell.angle_gamma   90.00
#
_symmetry.space_group_name_H-M   'P 1'
#
loop_
_entity.id
_entity.type
_entity.pdbx_description
1 polymer ?
#
loop_
_entity_poly.entity_id
_entity_poly.type
_entity_poly.pdbx_seq_one_letter_code
_entity_poly.pdbx_strand_id
1 'polypeptide(L)' 'MLNFFMLQLFLYFPEDKTEYIPAGITFVIFTIAAIFVFRYIIKVSKRESQKAEALEEQLRREKVIKD' A
#
# COMPACT_ATOMS: atom_id res chain seq x y z
N MET A 1 -19.67 -23.68 -18.77
CA MET A 1 -18.21 -23.59 -18.54
C MET A 1 -17.98 -23.43 -17.04
N LEU A 2 -17.34 -24.40 -16.39
CA LEU A 2 -16.88 -24.21 -15.01
C LEU A 2 -15.69 -23.24 -15.05
N ASN A 3 -15.78 -22.12 -14.33
CA ASN A 3 -14.72 -21.11 -14.28
C ASN A 3 -13.55 -21.63 -13.43
N PHE A 4 -12.30 -21.49 -13.89
CA PHE A 4 -11.09 -21.93 -13.19
C PHE A 4 -11.03 -21.40 -11.74
N PHE A 5 -11.51 -20.17 -11.53
CA PHE A 5 -11.63 -19.55 -10.20
C PHE A 5 -12.54 -20.33 -9.23
N MET A 6 -13.59 -21.00 -9.73
CA MET A 6 -14.51 -21.78 -8.88
C MET A 6 -13.90 -23.09 -8.38
N LEU A 7 -12.96 -23.69 -9.15
CA LEU A 7 -12.24 -24.90 -8.72
C LEU A 7 -11.19 -24.62 -7.64
N GLN A 8 -10.70 -23.38 -7.56
CA GLN A 8 -9.75 -22.93 -6.55
C GLN A 8 -10.41 -22.60 -5.18
N LEU A 9 -11.74 -22.57 -5.11
CA LEU A 9 -12.48 -22.30 -3.86
C LEU A 9 -12.50 -23.49 -2.89
N PHE A 10 -11.98 -24.65 -3.28
CA PHE A 10 -11.74 -25.74 -2.34
C PHE A 10 -10.48 -25.42 -1.55
N LEU A 11 -10.67 -24.94 -0.32
CA LEU A 11 -9.59 -24.66 0.61
C LEU A 11 -8.92 -25.99 0.98
N TYR A 12 -7.73 -26.23 0.41
CA TYR A 12 -6.89 -27.35 0.81
C TYR A 12 -6.27 -27.03 2.17
N PHE A 13 -6.63 -27.83 3.16
CA PHE A 13 -6.03 -27.77 4.48
C PHE A 13 -5.07 -28.95 4.64
N PRO A 14 -3.75 -28.71 4.64
CA PRO A 14 -2.81 -29.78 4.89
C PRO A 14 -3.00 -30.39 6.28
N GLU A 15 -2.89 -31.72 6.32
CA GLU A 15 -2.92 -32.52 7.53
C GLU A 15 -1.69 -32.23 8.39
N ASP A 16 -0.51 -32.11 7.76
CA ASP A 16 0.72 -31.62 8.38
C ASP A 16 0.77 -30.07 8.38
N LYS A 17 0.95 -29.48 9.56
CA LYS A 17 1.01 -28.02 9.72
C LYS A 17 2.32 -27.42 9.19
N THR A 18 3.35 -28.23 8.98
CA THR A 18 4.62 -27.76 8.41
C THR A 18 4.45 -27.22 6.99
N GLU A 19 3.44 -27.70 6.24
CA GLU A 19 3.13 -27.22 4.89
C GLU A 19 2.65 -25.76 4.84
N TYR A 20 2.26 -25.16 5.97
CA TYR A 20 1.93 -23.73 6.03
C TYR A 20 3.16 -22.82 6.16
N ILE A 21 4.35 -23.36 6.47
CA ILE A 21 5.58 -22.57 6.65
C ILE A 21 5.88 -21.69 5.42
N PRO A 22 5.82 -22.20 4.17
CA PRO A 22 6.02 -21.38 2.98
C PRO A 22 5.01 -20.23 2.85
N ALA A 23 3.75 -20.46 3.23
CA ALA A 23 2.71 -19.44 3.24
C ALA A 23 3.00 -18.36 4.30
N GLY A 24 3.42 -18.77 5.50
CA GLY A 24 3.83 -17.86 6.57
C GLY A 24 5.01 -16.98 6.17
N ILE A 25 6.04 -17.55 5.55
CA ILE A 25 7.22 -16.80 5.06
C ILE A 25 6.78 -15.78 4.00
N THR A 26 5.97 -16.22 3.03
CA THR A 26 5.46 -15.34 1.97
C THR A 26 4.67 -14.18 2.56
N PHE A 27 3.75 -14.47 3.49
CA PHE A 27 2.95 -13.46 4.18
C PHE A 27 3.83 -12.44 4.91
N VAL A 28 4.85 -12.89 5.63
CA VAL A 28 5.78 -12.02 6.37
C VAL A 28 6.55 -11.11 5.42
N ILE A 29 7.09 -11.64 4.31
CA ILE A 29 7.82 -10.85 3.31
C ILE A 29 6.93 -9.75 2.74
N PHE A 30 5.71 -10.09 2.31
CA PHE A 30 4.78 -9.11 1.74
C PHE A 30 4.29 -8.10 2.78
N THR A 31 4.09 -8.51 4.03
CA THR A 31 3.72 -7.62 5.12
C THR A 31 4.82 -6.58 5.38
N ILE A 32 6.06 -7.03 5.46
CA ILE A 32 7.22 -6.14 5.63
C ILE A 32 7.33 -5.17 4.45
N ALA A 33 7.23 -5.67 3.22
CA ALA A 33 7.26 -4.85 2.02
C ALA A 33 6.13 -3.80 2.01
N ALA A 34 4.91 -4.19 2.37
CA ALA A 34 3.76 -3.28 2.46
C ALA A 34 3.99 -2.16 3.48
N ILE A 35 4.55 -2.49 4.66
CA ILE A 35 4.91 -1.47 5.66
C ILE A 35 5.92 -0.48 5.09
N PHE A 36 6.98 -0.95 4.42
CA PHE A 36 7.98 -0.08 3.83
C PHE A 36 7.41 0.82 2.74
N VAL A 37 6.63 0.27 1.83
CA VAL A 37 5.97 1.01 0.75
C VAL A 37 5.03 2.07 1.34
N PHE A 38 4.21 1.71 2.32
CA PHE A 38 3.28 2.64 2.96
C PHE A 38 4.02 3.80 3.64
N ARG A 39 5.10 3.51 4.36
CA ARG A 39 5.95 4.56 4.97
C ARG A 39 6.61 5.46 3.91
N TYR A 40 7.04 4.89 2.79
CA TYR A 40 7.60 5.64 1.68
C TYR A 40 6.56 6.60 1.07
N ILE A 41 5.35 6.11 0.81
CA ILE A 41 4.25 6.93 0.27
C ILE A 41 3.94 8.11 1.20
N ILE A 42 3.81 7.87 2.52
CA ILE A 42 3.58 8.94 3.49
C ILE A 42 4.69 9.99 3.44
N LYS A 43 5.96 9.56 3.36
CA LYS A 43 7.09 10.47 3.29
C LYS A 43 7.04 11.35 2.04
N VAL A 44 6.73 10.77 0.88
CA VAL A 44 6.60 11.52 -0.37
C VAL A 44 5.41 12.49 -0.30
N SER A 45 4.25 12.01 0.16
CA SER A 45 3.04 12.83 0.32
C SER A 45 3.28 14.06 1.20
N LYS A 46 3.99 13.91 2.33
CA LYS A 46 4.34 15.04 3.19
C LYS A 46 5.21 16.07 2.49
N ARG A 47 6.19 15.64 1.68
CA ARG A 47 7.06 16.56 0.93
C ARG A 47 6.28 17.34 -0.13
N GLU A 48 5.37 16.68 -0.83
CA GLU A 48 4.53 17.34 -1.83
C GLU A 48 3.51 18.29 -1.19
N SER A 49 2.93 17.91 -0.06
CA SER A 49 2.04 18.79 0.73
C SER A 49 2.75 20.08 1.16
N GLN A 50 3.99 19.98 1.65
CA GLN A 50 4.77 21.16 2.06
C GLN A 50 5.09 22.08 0.88
N LYS A 51 5.40 21.51 -0.30
CA LYS A 51 5.63 22.32 -1.51
C LYS A 51 4.35 23.01 -1.97
N ALA A 52 3.22 22.32 -1.92
CA ALA A 52 1.93 22.88 -2.28
C ALA A 52 1.54 24.03 -1.35
N GLU A 53 1.73 23.86 -0.04
CA GLU A 53 1.48 24.91 0.97
C GLU A 53 2.37 26.14 0.74
N ALA A 54 3.66 25.94 0.47
CA ALA A 54 4.58 27.03 0.16
C ALA A 54 4.18 27.78 -1.13
N LEU A 55 3.74 27.05 -2.16
CA LEU A 55 3.24 27.64 -3.41
C LEU A 55 1.95 28.43 -3.18
N GLU A 56 1.02 27.90 -2.38
CA GLU A 56 -0.21 28.59 -2.03
C GLU A 56 0.08 29.90 -1.29
N GLU A 57 1.03 29.89 -0.34
CA GLU A 57 1.45 31.09 0.38
C GLU A 57 2.05 32.14 -0.57
N GLN A 58 2.86 31.73 -1.55
CA GLN A 58 3.41 32.63 -2.58
C GLN A 58 2.30 33.27 -3.42
N LEU A 59 1.34 32.48 -3.90
CA LEU A 59 0.22 32.97 -4.72
C LEU A 59 -0.69 33.92 -3.95
N ARG A 60 -0.89 33.70 -2.64
CA ARG A 60 -1.58 34.64 -1.74
C ARG A 60 -0.82 35.95 -1.60
N ARG A 61 0.50 35.92 -1.43
CA ARG A 61 1.35 37.14 -1.35
C ARG A 61 1.29 37.95 -2.64
N GLU A 62 1.24 37.27 -3.79
CA GLU A 62 1.10 37.90 -5.11
C GLU A 62 -0.34 38.34 -5.41
N LYS A 63 -1.30 38.09 -4.49
CA LYS A 63 -2.74 38.39 -4.63
C LYS A 63 -3.38 37.76 -5.87
N VAL A 64 -2.78 36.69 -6.40
CA VAL A 64 -3.28 35.93 -7.55
C VAL A 64 -4.51 35.11 -7.13
N ILE A 65 -4.56 34.70 -5.86
CA ILE A 65 -5.67 33.98 -5.26
C ILE A 65 -6.17 34.82 -4.07
N LYS A 66 -7.49 34.96 -3.95
CA LYS A 66 -8.18 35.62 -2.83
C LYS A 66 -9.04 34.57 -2.12
N ASP A 67 -9.02 34.59 -0.79
CA ASP A 67 -9.77 33.65 0.07
C ASP A 67 -11.26 33.57 -0.30
#